data_AF-A0A971ARN1-F1
#
_entry.id   AF-A0A971ARN1-F1
#
_cell.length_a   1.000
_cell.length_b   1.000
_cell.length_c   1.000
_cell.angle_alpha   90.00
_cell.angle_beta   90.00
_cell.angle_gamma   90.00
#
_symmetry.space_group_name_H-M   'P 1'
#
loop_
_entity.id
_entity.type
_entity.pdbx_description
1 polymer ?
#
loop_
_entity_poly.entity_id
_entity_poly.type
_entity_poly.pdbx_seq_one_letter_code
_entity_poly.pdbx_strand_id
1 'polypeptide(L)' 'VTITREGNIKKFVPKVDSLSFSVQNARQNGQEILYVTERCVFRLGEKGLVHTEIAPGID' A
#
# COMPACT_ATOMS: atom_id res chain seq x y z
N VAL A 1 -11.68 -13.35 -7.38
CA VAL A 1 -10.86 -13.81 -6.25
C VAL A 1 -11.74 -13.77 -5.02
N THR A 2 -11.72 -14.83 -4.22
CA THR A 2 -12.48 -14.90 -2.97
C THR A 2 -11.49 -15.03 -1.82
N ILE A 3 -11.56 -14.12 -0.85
CA ILE A 3 -10.78 -14.22 0.39
C ILE A 3 -11.41 -15.35 1.22
N THR A 4 -10.74 -16.50 1.31
CA THR A 4 -11.23 -17.63 2.12
C THR A 4 -10.96 -17.44 3.61
N ARG A 5 -9.93 -16.66 3.94
CA ARG A 5 -9.54 -16.32 5.31
C ARG A 5 -8.86 -14.97 5.35
N GLU A 6 -9.27 -14.15 6.32
CA GLU A 6 -8.68 -12.85 6.58
C GLU A 6 -7.27 -12.92 7.17
N GLY A 7 -6.43 -11.98 6.76
CA GLY A 7 -5.13 -11.76 7.38
C GLY A 7 -5.30 -11.13 8.77
N ASN A 8 -4.52 -11.59 9.75
CA ASN A 8 -4.64 -11.11 11.13
C ASN A 8 -3.93 -9.75 11.38
N ILE A 9 -3.22 -9.22 10.38
CA ILE A 9 -2.40 -8.01 10.51
C ILE A 9 -2.99 -6.89 9.66
N LYS A 10 -3.25 -5.73 10.29
CA LYS A 10 -3.65 -4.51 9.59
C LYS A 10 -2.43 -3.91 8.89
N LYS A 11 -2.42 -3.94 7.55
CA LYS A 11 -1.30 -3.41 6.73
C LYS A 11 -1.22 -1.88 6.71
N PHE A 12 -2.36 -1.19 6.88
CA PHE A 12 -2.43 0.27 6.91
C PHE A 12 -2.81 0.73 8.32
N VAL A 13 -1.87 1.39 8.99
CA VAL A 13 -2.02 1.89 10.36
C VAL A 13 -1.74 3.39 10.41
N PRO A 14 -2.37 4.15 11.32
CA PRO A 14 -2.13 5.59 11.44
C PRO A 14 -0.69 5.96 11.82
N LYS A 15 -0.01 5.06 12.54
CA LYS A 15 1.38 5.24 12.98
C LYS A 15 2.07 3.88 13.00
N VAL A 16 3.26 3.83 12.40
CA VAL A 16 4.14 2.66 12.45
C VAL A 16 4.99 2.68 13.72
N ASP A 17 5.37 1.50 14.20
CA ASP A 17 6.24 1.37 15.37
C ASP A 17 7.68 1.82 15.06
N SER A 18 8.17 1.51 13.85
CA SER A 18 9.49 1.88 13.38
C SER A 18 9.48 2.24 11.89
N LEU A 19 10.34 3.19 11.51
CA LEU A 19 10.52 3.60 10.12
C LEU A 19 11.70 2.83 9.51
N SER A 20 11.42 1.87 8.64
CA SER A 20 12.44 1.08 7.91
C SER A 20 12.70 1.57 6.48
N PHE A 21 11.82 2.42 5.94
CA PHE A 21 11.89 2.92 4.58
C PHE A 21 11.72 4.45 4.53
N SER A 22 12.64 5.15 3.85
CA SER A 22 12.59 6.60 3.68
C SER A 22 11.88 6.99 2.39
N VAL A 23 10.60 7.35 2.52
CA VAL A 23 9.78 7.92 1.44
C VAL A 23 10.44 9.18 0.85
N GLN A 24 11.03 10.02 1.70
CA GLN A 24 11.66 11.26 1.25
C GLN A 24 12.83 10.99 0.29
N ASN A 25 13.71 10.05 0.64
CA ASN A 25 14.83 9.67 -0.22
C ASN A 25 14.34 9.04 -1.54
N ALA A 26 13.34 8.17 -1.47
CA ALA A 26 12.77 7.55 -2.67
C ALA A 26 12.17 8.59 -3.63
N ARG A 27 11.45 9.60 -3.11
CA ARG A 27 10.95 10.72 -3.92
C ARG A 27 12.08 11.54 -4.55
N GLN A 28 13.14 11.84 -3.80
CA GLN A 28 14.30 12.56 -4.34
C GLN A 28 14.97 11.81 -5.49
N ASN A 29 14.97 10.49 -5.45
CA ASN A 29 15.52 9.62 -6.48
C ASN A 29 14.53 9.32 -7.63
N GLY A 30 13.35 9.96 -7.65
CA GLY A 30 12.34 9.74 -8.68
C GLY A 30 11.74 8.33 -8.67
N GLN A 31 11.81 7.61 -7.55
CA GLN A 31 11.31 6.24 -7.45
C GLN A 31 9.78 6.24 -7.32
N GLU A 32 9.13 5.38 -8.11
CA GLU A 32 7.72 5.05 -7.91
C GLU A 32 7.57 4.09 -6.73
N ILE A 33 6.57 4.33 -5.89
CA ILE A 33 6.28 3.51 -4.70
C ILE A 33 4.88 2.92 -4.85
N LEU A 34 4.80 1.59 -4.85
CA LEU A 34 3.57 0.82 -4.90
C LEU A 34 3.40 -0.01 -3.62
N TYR A 35 2.18 -0.06 -3.11
CA TYR A 35 1.74 -0.93 -2.02
C TYR A 35 0.78 -1.96 -2.62
N VAL A 36 1.29 -3.17 -2.83
CA VAL A 36 0.53 -4.29 -3.40
C VAL A 36 -0.02 -5.15 -2.27
N THR A 37 -1.31 -5.45 -2.32
CA THR A 37 -1.99 -6.32 -1.36
C THR A 37 -2.74 -7.43 -2.09
N GLU A 38 -3.30 -8.38 -1.33
CA GLU A 38 -4.20 -9.40 -1.90
C GLU A 38 -5.47 -8.83 -2.55
N ARG A 39 -5.88 -7.59 -2.22
CA ARG A 39 -7.13 -6.98 -2.67
C ARG A 39 -6.96 -5.91 -3.73
N CYS A 40 -5.88 -5.14 -3.64
CA CYS A 40 -5.70 -3.95 -4.44
C CYS A 40 -4.26 -3.45 -4.42
N VAL A 41 -3.96 -2.58 -5.37
CA VAL A 41 -2.70 -1.84 -5.47
C VAL A 41 -2.97 -0.37 -5.14
N PHE A 42 -2.08 0.22 -4.35
CA PHE A 42 -2.02 1.65 -4.13
C PHE A 42 -0.68 2.19 -4.61
N ARG A 43 -0.69 3.40 -5.15
CA ARG A 43 0.52 4.18 -5.42
C ARG A 43 0.67 5.28 -4.39
N LEU A 44 1.89 5.61 -3.97
CA LEU A 44 2.13 6.81 -3.18
C LEU A 44 2.06 8.05 -4.07
N GLY A 45 0.94 8.77 -4.04
CA GLY A 45 0.80 10.08 -4.67
C GLY A 45 1.38 11.19 -3.80
N GLU A 46 1.29 12.44 -4.29
CA GLU A 46 1.82 13.61 -3.60
C GLU A 46 1.21 13.80 -2.20
N LYS A 47 -0.11 13.60 -2.10
CA LYS A 47 -0.92 13.84 -0.89
C LYS A 47 -1.20 12.58 -0.05
N GLY A 48 -0.68 11.42 -0.46
CA GLY A 48 -0.94 10.15 0.22
C GLY A 48 -1.20 9.00 -0.75
N LEU A 49 -1.81 7.94 -0.25
CA LEU A 49 -2.12 6.74 -1.04
C LEU A 49 -3.20 7.04 -2.07
N VAL A 50 -2.95 6.63 -3.30
CA VAL A 50 -3.89 6.66 -4.42
C VAL A 50 -4.21 5.23 -4.79
N HIS A 51 -5.48 4.87 -4.74
CA HIS A 51 -5.94 3.57 -5.19
C HIS A 51 -5.76 3.46 -6.71
N THR A 52 -5.13 2.39 -7.21
CA THR A 52 -4.83 2.22 -8.64
C THR A 52 -5.51 1.01 -9.26
N GLU A 53 -5.54 -0.14 -8.58
CA GLU A 53 -6.09 -1.39 -9.14
C GLU A 53 -6.83 -2.19 -8.06
N ILE A 54 -7.95 -2.83 -8.43
CA ILE A 54 -8.71 -3.77 -7.58
C ILE A 54 -8.56 -5.17 -8.14
N ALA A 55 -8.30 -6.14 -7.26
CA ALA A 55 -8.31 -7.56 -7.62
C ALA A 55 -9.74 -7.98 -8.01
N PRO A 56 -9.93 -8.69 -9.14
CA PRO A 56 -11.28 -9.05 -9.60
C PRO A 56 -12.06 -9.82 -8.53
N GLY A 57 -13.32 -9.45 -8.31
CA GLY A 57 -14.22 -10.12 -7.35
C GLY A 57 -14.03 -9.72 -5.89
N ILE A 58 -13.27 -8.65 -5.62
CA ILE A 58 -13.24 -7.92 -4.35
C ILE A 58 -14.16 -6.70 -4.48
N ASP A 59 -14.93 -6.40 -3.42
CA ASP A 59 -15.76 -5.21 -3.25
C ASP A 59 -15.22 -4.36 -2.08
#